data_AF-A0A2L0MWY6-F1
#
_entry.id   AF-A0A2L0MWY6-F1
#
_cell.length_a   1.000
_cell.length_b   1.000
_cell.length_c   1.000
_cell.angle_alpha   90.00
_cell.angle_beta   90.00
_cell.angle_gamma   90.00
#
_symmetry.space_group_name_H-M   'P 1'
#
loop_
_entity.id
_entity.type
_entity.pdbx_description
1 polymer ?
#
loop_
_entity_poly.entity_id
_entity_poly.type
_entity_poly.pdbx_seq_one_letter_code
_entity_poly.pdbx_strand_id
1 'polypeptide(L)'
;MAPVRVGDGRPGGVAADGPGVVARYSRRRAALVRQGLTLVTRRRVTEELALDAAQAGLLSAHLAADPAQDAFPLWRLDAPA
;
A
#
# COMPACT_ATOMS: atom_id res chain seq x y z
N MET A 1 41.37 8.72 -9.93
CA MET A 1 40.70 7.98 -8.84
C MET A 1 39.21 8.10 -9.07
N ALA A 2 38.58 7.06 -9.60
CA ALA A 2 37.16 7.05 -9.98
C ALA A 2 36.46 5.93 -9.23
N PRO A 3 35.22 6.11 -8.74
CA PRO A 3 34.41 4.99 -8.34
C PRO A 3 33.45 4.64 -9.48
N VAL A 4 33.76 3.56 -10.20
CA VAL A 4 32.75 2.73 -10.84
C VAL A 4 32.46 1.60 -9.86
N ARG A 5 31.21 1.48 -9.42
CA ARG A 5 30.58 0.18 -9.14
C ARG A 5 29.13 0.21 -9.62
N VAL A 6 28.95 -0.38 -10.80
CA VAL A 6 27.67 -0.96 -11.23
C VAL A 6 27.42 -2.16 -10.33
N GLY A 7 26.42 -2.04 -9.46
CA GLY A 7 25.85 -3.16 -8.70
C GLY A 7 24.56 -3.58 -9.38
N ASP A 8 24.67 -4.53 -10.29
CA ASP A 8 23.56 -5.40 -10.70
C ASP A 8 23.16 -6.23 -9.47
N GLY A 9 21.92 -6.13 -9.03
CA GLY A 9 21.45 -6.83 -7.83
C GLY A 9 19.94 -6.77 -7.73
N ARG A 10 19.30 -7.92 -7.99
CA ARG A 10 17.88 -8.24 -7.69
C ARG A 10 17.27 -7.35 -6.60
N PRO A 11 16.00 -6.91 -6.72
CA PRO A 11 15.25 -6.40 -5.56
C PRO A 11 14.91 -7.56 -4.62
N GLY A 12 15.94 -8.16 -4.01
CA GLY A 12 15.82 -9.11 -2.92
C GLY A 12 15.74 -8.33 -1.62
N GLY A 13 14.56 -8.37 -0.97
CA GLY A 13 14.42 -8.01 0.44
C GLY A 13 14.46 -6.52 0.74
N VAL A 14 13.50 -5.75 0.21
CA VAL A 14 13.07 -4.58 0.99
C VAL A 14 12.38 -5.11 2.24
N ALA A 15 13.03 -4.94 3.39
CA ALA A 15 12.38 -5.09 4.69
C ALA A 15 11.00 -4.44 4.63
N ALA A 16 10.01 -5.01 5.32
CA ALA A 16 8.63 -4.54 5.32
C ALA A 16 8.56 -3.07 5.76
N ASP A 17 8.76 -2.16 4.81
CA ASP A 17 8.83 -0.73 5.03
C ASP A 17 7.39 -0.24 5.17
N GLY A 18 6.87 -0.38 6.40
CA GLY A 18 5.52 0.06 6.77
C GLY A 18 5.20 1.48 6.29
N PRO A 19 6.09 2.47 6.48
CA PRO A 19 5.90 3.83 5.96
C PRO A 19 5.75 3.86 4.43
N GLY A 20 6.57 3.09 3.71
CA GLY A 20 6.53 2.96 2.25
C GLY A 20 5.28 2.26 1.73
N VAL A 21 4.70 1.31 2.48
CA VAL A 21 3.43 0.64 2.12
C VAL A 21 2.26 1.62 2.27
N VAL A 22 2.19 2.34 3.40
CA VAL A 22 1.14 3.34 3.64
C VAL A 22 1.20 4.47 2.61
N ALA A 23 2.39 4.99 2.30
CA ALA A 23 2.55 6.05 1.29
C ALA A 23 2.11 5.58 -0.12
N ARG A 24 2.43 4.33 -0.49
CA ARG A 24 1.98 3.72 -1.75
C ARG A 24 0.46 3.57 -1.79
N TYR A 25 -0.13 3.09 -0.69
CA TYR A 25 -1.58 3.00 -0.55
C TYR A 25 -2.25 4.38 -0.69
N SER A 26 -1.79 5.40 0.02
CA SER A 26 -2.37 6.76 -0.03
C SER A 26 -2.34 7.36 -1.44
N ARG A 27 -1.23 7.18 -2.18
CA ARG A 27 -1.15 7.60 -3.60
C ARG A 27 -2.14 6.84 -4.47
N ARG A 28 -2.29 5.53 -4.26
CA ARG A 28 -3.24 4.70 -5.01
C ARG A 28 -4.69 5.08 -4.67
N ARG A 29 -5.01 5.28 -3.39
CA ARG A 29 -6.31 5.76 -2.90
C ARG A 29 -6.69 7.06 -3.58
N ALA A 30 -5.80 8.05 -3.62
CA ALA A 30 -6.06 9.32 -4.31
C ALA A 30 -6.31 9.15 -5.82
N ALA A 31 -5.67 8.18 -6.47
CA ALA A 31 -5.95 7.87 -7.88
C ALA A 31 -7.34 7.22 -8.06
N LEU A 32 -7.72 6.29 -7.18
CA LEU A 32 -9.02 5.61 -7.23
C LEU A 32 -10.17 6.59 -6.94
N VAL A 33 -10.01 7.50 -5.97
CA VAL A 33 -11.00 8.56 -5.69
C VAL A 33 -11.17 9.48 -6.90
N ARG A 34 -10.08 9.89 -7.55
CA ARG A 34 -10.16 10.68 -8.80
C ARG A 34 -10.85 9.94 -9.95
N GLN A 35 -10.88 8.61 -9.91
CA GLN A 35 -11.62 7.76 -10.86
C GLN A 35 -13.09 7.57 -10.46
N GLY A 36 -13.56 8.20 -9.37
CA GLY A 36 -14.91 8.07 -8.86
C GLY A 36 -15.18 6.81 -8.05
N LEU A 37 -14.12 6.08 -7.67
CA LEU A 37 -14.26 4.87 -6.84
C LEU A 37 -14.29 5.24 -5.36
N THR A 38 -15.27 4.68 -4.66
CA THR A 38 -15.50 4.89 -3.21
C THR A 38 -15.11 3.68 -2.36
N LEU A 39 -15.03 2.49 -2.97
CA LEU A 39 -14.72 1.23 -2.31
C LEU A 39 -13.67 0.45 -3.10
N VAL A 40 -12.79 -0.24 -2.39
CA VAL A 40 -11.85 -1.19 -2.99
C VAL A 40 -11.76 -2.45 -2.13
N THR A 41 -11.58 -3.61 -2.74
CA THR A 41 -11.36 -4.84 -1.97
C THR A 41 -9.93 -4.89 -1.45
N ARG A 42 -9.73 -5.44 -0.25
CA ARG A 42 -8.37 -5.61 0.31
C ARG A 42 -7.47 -6.39 -0.64
N ARG A 43 -8.02 -7.47 -1.22
CA ARG A 43 -7.35 -8.33 -2.21
C ARG A 43 -6.87 -7.55 -3.43
N ARG A 44 -7.71 -6.70 -4.01
CA ARG A 44 -7.34 -5.88 -5.17
C ARG A 44 -6.17 -4.95 -4.82
N VAL A 45 -6.20 -4.31 -3.66
CA VAL A 45 -5.11 -3.42 -3.25
C VAL A 45 -3.82 -4.19 -2.99
N THR A 46 -3.87 -5.35 -2.34
CA THR A 46 -2.68 -6.18 -2.12
C THR A 46 -2.08 -6.68 -3.43
N GLU A 47 -2.92 -7.06 -4.41
CA GLU A 47 -2.49 -7.48 -5.74
C GLU A 47 -1.90 -6.30 -6.54
N GLU A 48 -2.59 -5.15 -6.58
CA GLU A 48 -2.14 -3.96 -7.33
C GLU A 48 -0.87 -3.33 -6.76
N LEU A 49 -0.68 -3.37 -5.44
CA LEU A 49 0.51 -2.85 -4.78
C LEU A 49 1.64 -3.90 -4.69
N ALA A 50 1.42 -5.12 -5.20
CA ALA A 50 2.32 -6.26 -5.12
C ALA A 50 2.85 -6.48 -3.70
N LEU A 51 1.95 -6.43 -2.70
CA LEU A 51 2.30 -6.59 -1.30
C LEU A 51 2.54 -8.06 -0.96
N ASP A 52 3.61 -8.32 -0.22
CA ASP A 52 3.79 -9.61 0.45
C ASP A 52 2.87 -9.73 1.69
N ALA A 53 2.84 -10.91 2.31
CA ALA A 53 1.98 -11.19 3.46
C ALA A 53 2.28 -10.29 4.68
N ALA A 54 3.54 -9.93 4.91
CA ALA A 54 3.92 -9.08 6.03
C ALA A 54 3.46 -7.64 5.78
N GLN A 55 3.68 -7.13 4.56
CA GLN A 55 3.22 -5.81 4.13
C GLN A 55 1.69 -5.69 4.11
N ALA A 56 0.98 -6.73 3.67
CA ALA A 56 -0.48 -6.79 3.72
C ALA A 56 -1.00 -6.76 5.17
N GLY A 57 -0.30 -7.43 6.09
CA GLY A 57 -0.57 -7.37 7.53
C GLY A 57 -0.39 -5.96 8.09
N LEU A 58 0.72 -5.28 7.76
CA LEU A 58 0.97 -3.90 8.19
C LEU A 58 -0.12 -2.93 7.66
N LEU A 59 -0.50 -3.05 6.39
CA LEU A 59 -1.55 -2.21 5.81
C LEU A 59 -2.91 -2.49 6.48
N SER A 60 -3.22 -3.75 6.74
CA SER A 60 -4.46 -4.13 7.43
C SER A 60 -4.51 -3.59 8.85
N ALA A 61 -3.40 -3.67 9.61
CA ALA A 61 -3.30 -3.11 10.95
C ALA A 61 -3.42 -1.58 10.96
N HIS A 62 -2.80 -0.90 9.99
CA HIS A 62 -2.91 0.55 9.83
C HIS A 62 -4.35 0.98 9.54
N LEU A 63 -5.05 0.27 8.65
CA LEU A 63 -6.43 0.61 8.29
C LEU A 63 -7.43 0.22 9.39
N ALA A 64 -7.16 -0.82 10.17
CA ALA A 64 -7.95 -1.14 11.35
C ALA A 64 -7.88 -0.06 12.44
N ALA A 65 -6.83 0.79 12.44
CA ALA A 65 -6.75 1.94 13.34
C ALA A 65 -7.67 3.10 12.92
N ASP A 66 -8.20 3.08 11.68
CA ASP A 66 -9.19 4.04 11.18
C ASP A 66 -10.51 3.32 10.85
N PRO A 67 -11.47 3.27 11.79
CA PRO A 67 -12.73 2.57 11.58
C PRO A 67 -13.61 3.20 10.49
N ALA A 68 -13.36 4.46 10.09
CA ALA A 68 -14.08 5.07 8.98
C ALA A 68 -13.60 4.52 7.62
N GLN A 69 -12.38 3.99 7.56
CA GLN A 69 -11.81 3.34 6.38
C GLN A 69 -12.04 1.83 6.36
N ASP A 70 -12.20 1.20 7.52
CA ASP A 70 -12.35 -0.24 7.62
C ASP A 70 -13.80 -0.72 7.42
N ALA A 71 -14.06 -1.39 6.30
CA ALA A 71 -15.37 -1.93 5.95
C ALA A 71 -15.25 -3.38 5.45
N PHE A 72 -14.66 -4.27 6.25
CA PHE A 72 -14.36 -5.66 5.87
C PHE A 72 -15.51 -6.33 5.10
N PRO A 73 -15.27 -6.91 3.90
CA PRO A 73 -13.98 -7.18 3.24
C PRO A 73 -13.46 -6.06 2.31
N LEU A 74 -14.04 -4.86 2.40
CA LEU A 74 -13.73 -3.68 1.60
C LEU A 74 -12.98 -2.62 2.43
N TRP A 75 -12.38 -1.67 1.74
CA TRP A 75 -11.85 -0.43 2.30
C TRP A 75 -12.54 0.76 1.66
N ARG A 76 -12.90 1.73 2.49
CA ARG A 76 -13.51 3.00 2.05
C ARG A 76 -12.41 3.96 1.61
N LEU A 77 -12.53 4.46 0.39
CA LEU A 77 -11.58 5.37 -0.24
C LEU A 77 -11.89 6.84 0.09
N ASP A 78 -13.13 7.15 0.43
CA ASP A 78 -13.65 8.50 0.68
C ASP A 78 -14.05 8.67 2.16
N ALA A 79 -13.24 8.14 3.07
CA ALA A 79 -13.39 8.50 4.48
C ALA A 79 -13.06 10.00 4.65
N PRO A 80 -13.97 10.81 5.22
CA PRO A 80 -13.67 12.19 5.55
C PRO A 80 -12.50 12.20 6.54
N ALA A 81 -11.47 12.99 6.21
CA ALA A 81 -10.30 13.20 7.06
C ALA A 81 -10.67 13.93 8.36
#